data_AF-A0A523Y6C6-F1
#
_entry.id   AF-A0A523Y6C6-F1
#
_cell.length_a   1.000
_cell.length_b   1.000
_cell.length_c   1.000
_cell.angle_alpha   90.00
_cell.angle_beta   90.00
_cell.angle_gamma   90.00
#
_symmetry.space_group_name_H-M   'P 1'
#
loop_
_entity.id
_entity.type
_entity.pdbx_description
1 polymer ?
#
loop_
_entity_poly.entity_id
_entity_poly.type
_entity_poly.pdbx_seq_one_letter_code
_entity_poly.pdbx_strand_id
1 'polypeptide(L)'
;MGQQNTIELVTSMLAGSRMALARLITMVEEESTDSPQIEDLIHPHLRKVYRIGITGPTGAGKSTIIDRLITIIRGNGLSVGVILVDPSSTITGGAVFGDRIRMQQ
;
A
#
# COMPACT_ATOMS: atom_id res chain seq x y z
N MET A 1 13.83 -6.07 -23.09
CA MET A 1 14.21 -4.91 -22.26
C MET A 1 13.37 -4.79 -20.97
N GLY A 2 12.18 -5.41 -20.86
CA GLY A 2 11.34 -5.34 -19.64
C GLY A 2 11.82 -6.14 -18.42
N GLN A 3 12.28 -7.39 -18.61
CA GLN A 3 12.59 -8.30 -17.48
C GLN A 3 13.71 -7.81 -16.53
N GLN A 4 14.72 -7.11 -17.05
CA GLN A 4 15.83 -6.58 -16.22
C GLN A 4 15.35 -5.45 -15.27
N ASN A 5 14.36 -4.67 -15.72
CA ASN A 5 13.81 -3.55 -14.95
C ASN A 5 12.98 -4.04 -13.76
N THR A 6 12.19 -5.11 -13.94
CA THR A 6 11.33 -5.66 -12.89
C THR A 6 12.15 -6.21 -11.71
N ILE A 7 13.24 -6.92 -11.97
CA ILE A 7 14.14 -7.42 -10.92
C ILE A 7 14.79 -6.26 -10.16
N GLU A 8 15.26 -5.22 -10.86
CA GLU A 8 15.85 -4.03 -10.24
C GLU A 8 14.84 -3.26 -9.37
N LEU A 9 13.58 -3.14 -9.83
CA LEU A 9 12.50 -2.54 -9.05
C LEU A 9 12.19 -3.35 -7.79
N VAL A 10 12.05 -4.67 -7.89
CA VAL A 10 11.80 -5.53 -6.71
C VAL A 10 12.96 -5.45 -5.73
N THR A 11 14.21 -5.52 -6.21
CA THR A 11 15.40 -5.39 -5.37
C THR A 11 15.44 -4.05 -4.64
N SER A 12 15.16 -2.95 -5.36
CA SER A 12 15.11 -1.61 -4.78
C SER A 12 13.99 -1.45 -3.77
N MET A 13 12.83 -2.05 -4.02
CA MET A 13 11.69 -2.07 -3.11
C MET A 13 12.05 -2.80 -1.81
N LEU A 14 12.68 -3.98 -1.90
CA LEU A 14 13.12 -4.77 -0.75
C LEU A 14 14.18 -4.02 0.09
N ALA A 15 14.99 -3.17 -0.55
CA ALA A 15 15.92 -2.27 0.13
C ALA A 15 15.23 -1.03 0.77
N GLY A 16 13.90 -0.89 0.64
CA GLY A 16 13.12 0.18 1.25
C GLY A 16 12.81 1.37 0.33
N SER A 17 13.06 1.28 -0.98
CA SER A 17 12.73 2.35 -1.91
C SER A 17 11.22 2.52 -2.08
N ARG A 18 10.69 3.61 -1.52
CA ARG A 18 9.28 4.00 -1.68
C ARG A 18 8.89 4.23 -3.14
N MET A 19 9.84 4.67 -3.97
CA MET A 19 9.57 4.92 -5.39
C MET A 19 9.47 3.65 -6.20
N ALA A 20 10.31 2.66 -5.89
CA ALA A 20 10.18 1.34 -6.50
C ALA A 20 8.86 0.68 -6.08
N LEU A 21 8.49 0.76 -4.79
CA LEU A 21 7.21 0.27 -4.28
C LEU A 21 6.02 0.89 -5.02
N ALA A 22 5.99 2.23 -5.17
CA ALA A 22 4.90 2.91 -5.86
C ALA A 22 4.76 2.46 -7.32
N ARG A 23 5.88 2.28 -8.04
CA ARG A 23 5.87 1.77 -9.42
C ARG A 23 5.35 0.34 -9.50
N LEU A 24 5.78 -0.53 -8.60
CA LEU A 24 5.31 -1.91 -8.56
C LEU A 24 3.81 -2.01 -8.25
N ILE A 25 3.30 -1.15 -7.35
CA ILE A 25 1.84 -1.05 -7.10
C ILE A 25 1.11 -0.68 -8.38
N THR A 26 1.55 0.37 -9.09
CA THR A 26 0.94 0.77 -10.37
C THR A 26 0.97 -0.36 -11.40
N MET A 27 2.11 -1.05 -11.55
CA MET A 27 2.24 -2.17 -12.50
C MET A 27 1.27 -3.32 -12.20
N VAL A 28 1.02 -3.61 -10.92
CA VAL A 28 0.06 -4.63 -10.49
C VAL A 28 -1.38 -4.15 -10.68
N GLU A 29 -1.67 -2.89 -10.37
CA GLU A 29 -3.01 -2.29 -10.56
C GLU A 29 -3.42 -2.20 -12.04
N GLU A 30 -2.46 -1.98 -12.94
CA GLU A 30 -2.68 -1.93 -14.40
C GLU A 30 -2.68 -3.32 -15.06
N GLU A 31 -2.62 -4.41 -14.29
CA GLU A 31 -2.54 -5.79 -14.79
C GLU A 31 -1.40 -5.98 -15.81
N SER A 32 -0.24 -5.37 -15.56
CA SER A 32 0.91 -5.46 -16.47
C SER A 32 1.30 -6.92 -16.73
N THR A 33 1.89 -7.19 -17.90
CA THR A 33 2.38 -8.53 -18.27
C THR A 33 3.43 -9.09 -17.32
N ASP A 34 4.08 -8.21 -16.54
CA ASP A 34 5.13 -8.56 -15.58
C ASP A 34 4.56 -8.87 -14.19
N SER A 35 3.25 -8.72 -13.95
CA SER A 35 2.61 -8.96 -12.65
C SER A 35 2.87 -10.37 -12.08
N PRO A 36 2.80 -11.46 -12.87
CA PRO A 36 3.14 -12.80 -12.37
C PRO A 36 4.60 -12.89 -11.90
N GLN A 37 5.52 -12.26 -12.64
CA GLN A 37 6.94 -12.23 -12.27
C GLN A 37 7.18 -11.42 -10.99
N ILE A 38 6.46 -10.29 -10.82
CA ILE A 38 6.50 -9.49 -9.59
C ILE A 38 6.06 -10.35 -8.39
N GLU A 39 4.97 -11.11 -8.54
CA GLU A 39 4.48 -12.01 -7.50
C GLU A 39 5.52 -13.07 -7.11
N ASP A 40 6.08 -13.76 -8.10
CA ASP A 40 7.12 -14.78 -7.89
C ASP A 40 8.36 -14.24 -7.18
N LEU A 41 8.79 -13.01 -7.51
CA LEU A 41 9.95 -12.37 -6.89
C LEU A 41 9.66 -11.88 -5.45
N ILE A 42 8.42 -11.49 -5.15
CA ILE A 42 8.03 -10.97 -3.82
C ILE A 42 7.67 -12.10 -2.85
N HIS A 43 7.02 -13.17 -3.32
CA HIS A 43 6.46 -14.23 -2.47
C HIS A 43 7.47 -14.82 -1.46
N PRO A 44 8.75 -15.08 -1.81
CA PRO A 44 9.76 -15.57 -0.86
C PRO A 44 10.12 -14.59 0.26
N HIS A 45 9.87 -13.29 0.06
CA HIS A 45 10.22 -12.21 0.99
C HIS A 45 9.05 -11.83 1.92
N LEU A 46 7.88 -12.44 1.75
CA LEU A 46 6.70 -12.16 2.57
C LEU A 46 6.95 -12.57 4.02
N ARG A 47 6.58 -11.68 4.93
CA ARG A 47 6.69 -11.89 6.38
C ARG A 47 5.30 -12.10 6.97
N LYS A 48 5.25 -12.75 8.13
CA LYS A 48 4.03 -12.77 8.95
C LYS A 48 3.75 -11.34 9.42
N VAL A 49 2.59 -10.81 9.02
CA VAL A 49 2.11 -9.48 9.39
C VAL A 49 0.70 -9.59 9.98
N TYR A 50 0.39 -8.72 10.93
CA TYR A 50 -0.98 -8.56 11.40
C TYR A 50 -1.79 -7.77 10.36
N ARG A 51 -2.97 -8.28 10.00
CA ARG A 51 -3.90 -7.65 9.06
C ARG A 51 -5.19 -7.31 9.81
N ILE A 52 -5.56 -6.04 9.83
CA ILE A 52 -6.73 -5.54 10.57
C ILE A 52 -7.66 -4.85 9.56
N GLY A 53 -8.88 -5.37 9.42
CA GLY A 53 -9.93 -4.72 8.63
C GLY A 53 -10.73 -3.75 9.50
N ILE A 54 -10.89 -2.51 9.04
CA ILE A 54 -11.67 -1.48 9.73
C ILE A 54 -12.80 -1.03 8.79
N THR A 55 -14.04 -1.16 9.27
CA THR A 55 -15.25 -0.78 8.54
C THR A 55 -16.23 -0.05 9.46
N GLY A 56 -17.25 0.58 8.88
CA GLY A 56 -18.27 1.32 9.61
C GLY A 56 -18.89 2.44 8.78
N PRO A 57 -20.02 3.01 9.22
CA PRO A 57 -20.74 4.03 8.46
C PRO A 57 -19.93 5.33 8.32
N THR A 58 -20.32 6.19 7.38
CA THR A 58 -19.75 7.54 7.22
C THR A 58 -19.92 8.33 8.52
N GLY A 59 -18.88 9.05 8.95
CA GLY A 59 -18.92 9.82 10.20
C GLY A 59 -18.66 9.01 11.48
N ALA A 60 -18.50 7.69 11.42
CA ALA A 60 -18.24 6.84 12.61
C ALA A 60 -16.88 7.04 13.29
N GLY A 61 -16.07 8.01 12.86
CA GLY A 61 -14.74 8.25 13.43
C GLY A 61 -13.66 7.26 12.98
N LYS A 62 -13.86 6.52 11.88
CA LYS A 62 -12.89 5.54 11.34
C LYS A 62 -11.49 6.13 11.16
N SER A 63 -11.38 7.31 10.55
CA SER A 63 -10.09 7.97 10.35
C SER A 63 -9.41 8.32 11.68
N THR A 64 -10.18 8.75 12.68
CA THR A 64 -9.66 9.07 14.02
C THR A 64 -9.10 7.83 14.74
N ILE A 65 -9.78 6.69 14.65
CA ILE A 65 -9.28 5.45 15.27
C ILE A 65 -8.09 4.88 14.51
N ILE A 66 -8.09 4.95 13.18
CA ILE A 66 -6.96 4.55 12.32
C ILE A 66 -5.72 5.37 12.69
N ASP A 67 -5.86 6.69 12.76
CA ASP A 67 -4.78 7.62 13.10
C ASP A 67 -4.16 7.30 14.47
N ARG A 68 -4.99 7.17 15.52
CA ARG A 68 -4.50 6.79 16.85
C ARG A 68 -3.82 5.43 16.88
N LEU A 69 -4.36 4.45 16.16
CA LEU A 69 -3.77 3.11 16.07
C LEU A 69 -2.39 3.16 15.40
N ILE A 70 -2.26 3.91 14.31
CA ILE A 70 -0.98 4.12 13.62
C ILE A 70 0.02 4.75 14.59
N THR A 71 -0.37 5.82 15.30
CA THR A 71 0.51 6.51 16.27
C THR A 71 1.01 5.56 17.35
N ILE A 72 0.14 4.72 17.91
CA ILE A 72 0.53 3.72 18.91
C ILE A 72 1.51 2.70 18.31
N ILE A 73 1.19 2.11 17.15
CA ILE A 73 2.03 1.07 16.54
C ILE A 73 3.41 1.63 16.15
N ARG A 74 3.43 2.83 15.56
CA ARG A 74 4.67 3.54 15.20
C ARG A 74 5.48 3.94 16.43
N GLY A 75 4.82 4.34 17.52
CA GLY A 75 5.46 4.63 18.82
C GLY A 75 6.16 3.42 19.44
N ASN A 76 5.75 2.20 19.07
CA ASN A 76 6.43 0.95 19.44
C ASN A 76 7.55 0.55 18.46
N GLY A 77 7.95 1.44 17.54
CA GLY A 77 9.04 1.18 16.57
C GLY A 77 8.66 0.26 15.41
N LEU A 78 7.39 -0.10 15.26
CA LEU A 78 6.92 -1.00 14.20
C LEU A 78 6.58 -0.22 12.91
N SER A 79 6.60 -0.91 11.77
CA SER A 79 6.11 -0.38 10.49
C SER A 79 4.61 -0.59 10.35
N VAL A 80 3.93 0.34 9.66
CA VAL A 80 2.50 0.25 9.34
C VAL A 80 2.30 0.57 7.86
N GLY A 81 1.52 -0.27 7.19
CA GLY A 81 0.98 0.00 5.85
C GLY A 81 -0.53 0.15 5.94
N VAL A 82 -1.10 1.12 5.21
CA VAL A 82 -2.54 1.38 5.17
C VAL A 82 -3.00 1.25 3.72
N ILE A 83 -4.01 0.43 3.48
CA ILE A 83 -4.65 0.27 2.18
C ILE A 83 -6.11 0.71 2.36
N LEU A 84 -6.53 1.70 1.59
CA LEU A 84 -7.94 2.10 1.55
C LEU A 84 -8.64 1.33 0.42
N VAL A 85 -9.81 0.80 0.73
CA VAL A 85 -10.68 0.14 -0.24
C VAL A 85 -11.97 0.97 -0.33
N ASP A 86 -12.18 1.63 -1.46
CA ASP A 86 -13.38 2.40 -1.74
C ASP A 86 -14.14 1.77 -2.92
N PRO A 87 -15.35 1.20 -2.71
CA PRO A 87 -16.12 0.58 -3.77
C PRO A 87 -16.62 1.58 -4.84
N SER A 88 -16.50 2.90 -4.62
CA SER A 88 -16.97 3.92 -5.56
C SER A 88 -16.04 4.17 -6.77
N SER A 89 -14.96 3.39 -6.91
CA SER A 89 -13.85 3.63 -7.84
C SER A 89 -14.15 3.40 -9.34
N THR A 90 -15.35 2.97 -9.74
CA THR A 90 -15.69 2.84 -11.18
C THR A 90 -16.08 4.16 -11.86
N ILE A 91 -16.36 5.24 -11.11
CA ILE A 91 -16.93 6.49 -11.68
C ILE A 91 -15.95 7.68 -11.67
N THR A 92 -14.91 7.67 -10.85
CA THR A 92 -13.93 8.78 -10.79
C THR A 92 -12.53 8.21 -10.92
N GLY A 93 -11.92 8.34 -12.10
CA GLY A 93 -10.65 7.71 -12.48
C GLY A 93 -9.44 8.08 -11.61
N GLY A 94 -9.35 7.47 -10.43
CA GLY A 94 -8.25 7.64 -9.48
C GLY A 94 -8.61 8.62 -8.36
N ALA A 95 -8.69 8.10 -7.13
CA ALA A 95 -8.80 8.92 -5.94
C ALA A 95 -7.52 9.74 -5.78
N VAL A 96 -7.58 11.02 -6.16
CA VAL A 96 -6.62 12.04 -5.74
C VAL A 96 -6.85 12.26 -4.24
N PHE A 97 -6.28 11.34 -3.45
CA PHE A 97 -6.44 11.14 -2.01
C PHE A 97 -6.50 12.46 -1.22
N GLY A 98 -7.71 12.94 -0.93
CA GLY A 98 -8.00 14.03 0.00
C GLY A 98 -7.67 13.72 1.47
N ASP A 99 -7.20 12.49 1.77
CA ASP A 99 -6.91 12.01 3.12
C ASP A 99 -5.49 12.35 3.61
N ARG A 100 -4.57 12.80 2.74
CA ARG A 100 -3.22 13.24 3.17
C ARG A 100 -3.25 14.41 4.16
N ILE A 101 -4.27 15.26 4.11
CA ILE A 101 -4.37 16.43 4.99
C ILE A 101 -4.80 16.03 6.41
N ARG A 102 -5.42 14.86 6.59
CA ARG A 102 -5.99 14.44 7.89
C ARG A 102 -5.04 13.61 8.75
N MET A 103 -3.98 13.03 8.17
CA MET A 103 -3.10 12.05 8.83
C MET A 103 -1.68 12.60 9.09
N GLN A 104 -1.53 13.93 9.19
CA GLN A 104 -0.24 14.60 9.44
C GLN A 104 -0.11 15.20 10.85
N GLN A 105 -0.88 14.72 11.84
CA GLN A 105 -0.72 15.16 13.23
C GLN A 105 -0.26 14.03 14.13
#